data_AF-B7RID8-F1
#
_entry.id   AF-B7RID8-F1
#
_cell.length_a   1.000
_cell.length_b   1.000
_cell.length_c   1.000
_cell.angle_alpha   90.00
_cell.angle_beta   90.00
_cell.angle_gamma   90.00
#
_symmetry.space_group_name_H-M   'P 1'
#
loop_
_entity.id
_entity.type
_entity.pdbx_description
1 polymer ?
#
loop_
_entity_poly.entity_id
_entity_poly.type
_entity_poly.pdbx_seq_one_letter_code
_entity_poly.pdbx_strand_id
1 'polypeptide(L)' 'MSSFGHGLREELRGTGVSVTLLHPGTTATEFHHHAGMDATRFGDNRWKNDPVLVARHGVEAMLNGVSSVDQWG' A
#
# COMPACT_ATOMS: atom_id res chain seq x y z
N MET A 1 -5.75 4.21 10.12
CA MET A 1 -6.26 2.90 9.67
C MET A 1 -5.32 1.73 10.04
N SER A 2 -4.07 1.99 10.44
CA SER A 2 -3.14 0.94 10.83
C SER A 2 -3.54 0.16 12.09
N SER A 3 -4.31 0.76 13.01
CA SER A 3 -4.82 0.07 14.20
C SER A 3 -5.73 -1.12 13.89
N PHE A 4 -6.62 -1.00 12.90
CA PHE A 4 -7.50 -2.09 12.48
C PHE A 4 -6.70 -3.26 11.90
N GLY A 5 -5.79 -2.99 10.95
CA GLY A 5 -4.99 -4.05 10.33
C GLY A 5 -4.06 -4.75 11.31
N HIS A 6 -3.40 -4.00 12.20
CA HIS A 6 -2.56 -4.61 13.25
C HIS A 6 -3.39 -5.38 14.29
N GLY A 7 -4.55 -4.87 14.70
CA GLY A 7 -5.46 -5.60 15.58
C GLY A 7 -5.91 -6.93 14.99
N LEU A 8 -6.37 -6.92 13.73
CA LEU A 8 -6.77 -8.12 13.01
C LEU A 8 -5.61 -9.12 12.88
N ARG A 9 -4.39 -8.65 12.63
CA ARG A 9 -3.19 -9.48 12.57
C ARG A 9 -2.94 -10.20 13.91
N GLU A 10 -3.07 -9.50 15.03
CA GLU A 10 -2.87 -10.08 16.35
C GLU A 10 -3.95 -11.10 16.72
N GLU A 11 -5.21 -10.84 16.37
CA GLU A 11 -6.32 -11.77 16.58
C GLU A 11 -6.15 -13.08 15.80
N LEU A 12 -5.53 -13.02 14.62
CA LEU A 12 -5.28 -14.19 13.77
C LEU A 12 -3.96 -14.91 14.08
N ARG A 13 -3.19 -14.46 15.08
CA ARG A 13 -1.90 -15.05 15.42
C ARG A 13 -2.05 -16.52 15.81
N GLY A 14 -1.25 -17.38 15.17
CA GLY A 14 -1.27 -18.83 15.40
C GLY A 14 -2.30 -19.60 14.57
N THR A 15 -3.14 -18.93 13.76
CA THR A 15 -4.12 -19.60 12.88
C THR A 15 -3.52 -20.07 11.55
N GLY A 16 -2.31 -19.61 11.21
CA GLY A 16 -1.70 -19.79 9.89
C GLY A 16 -2.11 -18.74 8.86
N VAL A 17 -3.01 -17.80 9.21
CA VAL A 17 -3.38 -16.66 8.35
C VAL A 17 -2.48 -15.45 8.68
N SER A 18 -1.89 -14.83 7.66
CA SER A 18 -1.10 -13.59 7.79
C SER A 18 -1.84 -12.37 7.24
N VAL A 19 -1.61 -11.21 7.86
CA VAL A 19 -2.15 -9.91 7.42
C VAL A 19 -1.00 -8.94 7.21
N THR A 20 -0.97 -8.29 6.04
CA THR A 20 0.04 -7.29 5.65
C THR A 20 -0.66 -5.99 5.27
N LEU A 21 -0.19 -4.87 5.83
CA LEU A 21 -0.70 -3.54 5.53
C LEU A 21 0.17 -2.88 4.45
N LEU A 22 -0.41 -2.57 3.29
CA LEU A 22 0.26 -1.86 2.20
C LEU A 22 -0.07 -0.36 2.28
N HIS A 23 0.93 0.49 2.53
CA HIS A 23 0.79 1.94 2.59
C HIS A 23 1.51 2.61 1.39
N PRO A 24 0.87 2.64 0.20
CA PRO A 24 1.51 2.94 -1.09
C PRO A 24 1.97 4.38 -1.31
N GLY A 25 1.61 5.31 -0.42
CA GLY A 25 1.74 6.73 -0.70
C GLY A 25 1.07 7.12 -2.02
N THR A 26 1.51 8.21 -2.63
CA THR A 26 1.02 8.65 -3.94
C THR A 26 1.55 7.74 -5.04
N THR A 27 0.67 6.94 -5.63
CA THR A 27 1.00 6.02 -6.72
C THR A 27 0.39 6.51 -8.04
N ALA A 28 1.10 6.35 -9.15
CA ALA A 28 0.63 6.74 -10.49
C ALA A 28 -0.46 5.79 -11.02
N THR A 29 -1.66 5.90 -10.45
CA THR A 29 -2.89 5.22 -10.87
C THR A 29 -3.98 6.24 -11.21
N GLU A 30 -5.10 5.77 -11.75
CA GLU A 30 -6.30 6.59 -12.04
C GLU A 30 -7.01 7.14 -10.80
N PHE A 31 -6.55 6.80 -9.58
CA PHE A 31 -7.17 7.25 -8.33
C PHE A 31 -7.27 8.78 -8.25
N HIS A 32 -6.18 9.48 -8.57
CA HIS A 32 -6.13 10.95 -8.45
C HIS A 32 -6.97 11.65 -9.52
N HIS A 33 -7.03 11.05 -10.72
CA HIS A 33 -7.91 11.52 -11.80
C HIS A 33 -9.38 11.38 -11.39
N HIS A 34 -9.79 10.20 -10.91
CA HIS A 34 -11.15 9.96 -10.43
C HIS A 34 -11.52 10.82 -9.20
N ALA A 35 -10.53 11.19 -8.39
CA ALA A 35 -10.70 12.11 -7.28
C ALA A 35 -10.77 13.60 -7.70
N GLY A 36 -10.71 13.91 -9.00
CA GLY A 36 -10.78 15.27 -9.54
C GLY A 36 -9.53 16.11 -9.28
N MET A 37 -8.36 15.47 -9.16
CA MET A 37 -7.12 16.13 -8.72
C MET A 37 -6.20 16.55 -9.88
N ASP A 38 -6.65 16.48 -11.13
CA ASP A 38 -5.82 16.72 -12.33
C ASP A 38 -5.17 18.12 -12.34
N ALA A 39 -5.85 19.13 -11.79
CA ALA A 39 -5.35 20.51 -11.72
C ALA A 39 -4.43 20.78 -10.51
N THR A 40 -4.08 19.76 -9.74
CA THR A 40 -3.20 19.87 -8.55
C THR A 40 -1.83 19.28 -8.84
N ARG A 41 -0.90 19.33 -7.87
CA ARG A 41 0.38 18.60 -7.96
C ARG A 41 0.19 17.10 -8.26
N PHE A 42 -0.94 16.53 -7.82
CA PHE A 42 -1.28 15.12 -8.05
C PHE A 42 -1.78 14.81 -9.47
N GLY A 43 -1.88 15.77 -10.38
CA GLY A 43 -2.08 15.49 -11.81
C GLY A 43 -0.82 14.98 -12.51
N ASP A 44 0.37 15.33 -12.01
CA ASP A 44 1.66 14.92 -12.59
C ASP A 44 2.08 13.54 -12.06
N ASN A 45 2.22 12.56 -12.95
CA ASN A 45 2.65 11.20 -12.59
C ASN A 45 4.18 11.05 -12.47
N ARG A 46 4.99 12.01 -12.94
CA ARG A 46 6.46 11.87 -13.00
C ARG A 46 7.16 11.75 -11.64
N TRP A 47 6.50 12.17 -10.56
CA TRP A 47 7.06 12.16 -9.20
C TRP A 47 6.39 11.13 -8.28
N LYS A 48 5.35 10.44 -8.74
CA LYS A 48 4.60 9.46 -7.94
C LYS A 48 5.30 8.10 -7.99
N ASN A 49 4.95 7.23 -7.05
CA ASN A 49 5.42 5.85 -7.04
C ASN A 49 4.95 5.09 -8.28
N ASP A 50 5.83 4.24 -8.82
CA ASP A 50 5.51 3.31 -9.89
C ASP A 50 4.52 2.24 -9.37
N PRO A 51 3.32 2.11 -9.95
CA PRO A 51 2.34 1.10 -9.54
C PRO A 51 2.86 -0.34 -9.63
N VAL A 52 3.76 -0.65 -10.56
CA VAL A 52 4.33 -2.00 -10.71
C VAL A 52 5.24 -2.32 -9.53
N LEU A 53 6.07 -1.37 -9.10
CA LEU A 53 6.92 -1.55 -7.92
C LEU A 53 6.10 -1.64 -6.64
N VAL A 54 5.07 -0.79 -6.50
CA VAL A 54 4.12 -0.86 -5.38
C VAL A 54 3.45 -2.22 -5.28
N ALA A 55 2.94 -2.75 -6.39
CA ALA A 55 2.31 -4.06 -6.42
C ALA A 55 3.30 -5.18 -6.08
N ARG A 56 4.51 -5.14 -6.65
CA ARG A 56 5.56 -6.13 -6.39
C ARG A 56 5.93 -6.17 -4.90
N HIS A 57 6.27 -5.04 -4.31
CA HIS A 57 6.63 -4.96 -2.89
C HIS A 57 5.49 -5.42 -1.99
N GLY A 58 4.24 -5.05 -2.31
CA GLY A 58 3.07 -5.50 -1.57
C GLY A 58 2.88 -7.01 -1.57
N VAL A 59 3.00 -7.65 -2.75
CA VAL A 59 2.85 -9.11 -2.88
C VAL A 59 4.01 -9.84 -2.20
N GLU A 60 5.24 -9.38 -2.38
CA GLU A 60 6.41 -9.99 -1.75
C GLU A 60 6.33 -9.92 -0.22
N ALA A 61 5.97 -8.75 0.33
CA ALA A 61 5.77 -8.57 1.76
C ALA A 61 4.66 -9.48 2.31
N MET A 62 3.55 -9.62 1.58
CA MET A 62 2.45 -10.51 1.93
C MET A 62 2.89 -11.97 1.98
N LEU A 63 3.61 -12.44 0.96
CA LEU A 63 4.11 -13.82 0.90
C LEU A 63 5.16 -14.12 1.98
N ASN A 64 5.94 -13.11 2.37
CA ASN A 64 6.94 -13.22 3.43
C ASN A 64 6.39 -12.95 4.85
N GLY A 65 5.08 -12.70 4.98
CA GLY A 65 4.43 -12.48 6.28
C GLY A 65 4.80 -11.16 6.97
N VAL A 66 5.37 -10.20 6.24
CA VAL A 66 5.74 -8.86 6.73
C VAL A 66 4.49 -8.12 7.21
N SER A 67 4.57 -7.42 8.33
CA SER A 67 3.40 -6.74 8.92
C SER A 67 2.95 -5.52 8.12
N SER A 68 3.90 -4.73 7.61
CA SER A 68 3.61 -3.44 6.98
C SER A 68 4.63 -3.06 5.91
N VAL A 69 4.18 -2.38 4.87
CA VAL A 69 4.99 -1.82 3.78
C VAL A 69 4.76 -0.32 3.74
N ASP A 70 5.69 0.43 4.32
CA ASP A 70 5.50 1.84 4.68
C ASP A 70 6.54 2.76 4.05
N GLN A 71 7.67 2.19 3.63
CA GLN A 71 8.84 2.92 3.15
C GLN A 71 9.09 2.56 1.69
N TRP A 72 8.95 3.56 0.82
CA TRP A 72 9.26 3.49 -0.60
C TRP A 72 10.69 4.00 -0.74
N GLY A 73 11.64 3.07 -0.78
CA GLY A 73 13.04 3.36 -1.16
C GLY A 73 13.16 3.63 -2.64
#